data_AF-A0A2H0FQJ5-F1
#
_entry.id   AF-A0A2H0FQJ5-F1
#
_cell.length_a   1.000
_cell.length_b   1.000
_cell.length_c   1.000
_cell.angle_alpha   90.00
_cell.angle_beta   90.00
_cell.angle_gamma   90.00
#
_symmetry.space_group_name_H-M   'P 1'
#
loop_
_entity.id
_entity.type
_entity.pdbx_description
1 polymer ?
#
loop_
_entity_poly.entity_id
_entity_poly.type
_entity_poly.pdbx_seq_one_letter_code
_entity_poly.pdbx_strand_id
1 'polypeptide(L)'
;MQPKHYFESTSKLEKLYFILNYQVGSLTLYAGLYFFPMLFLVILIGAEILFTPFIIYVLVLENKKGWIISFIILVLLPSVLILVFVSQYFMLILFPFYLYCFILRFEAKSWLTEKRARNELIMQKIRSENEKKNLENFIVLR
;
A
#
# COMPACT_ATOMS: atom_id res chain seq x y z
N MET A 1 -2.16 -24.55 -8.80
CA MET A 1 -2.46 -23.26 -8.14
C MET A 1 -2.78 -22.23 -9.22
N GLN A 2 -3.94 -21.56 -9.16
CA GLN A 2 -4.47 -20.81 -10.30
C GLN A 2 -3.78 -19.44 -10.52
N PRO A 3 -3.46 -19.07 -11.77
CA PRO A 3 -2.81 -17.79 -12.11
C PRO A 3 -3.63 -16.57 -11.67
N LYS A 4 -4.95 -16.70 -11.55
CA LYS A 4 -5.89 -15.62 -11.20
C LYS A 4 -5.58 -14.96 -9.85
N HIS A 5 -5.17 -15.74 -8.84
CA HIS A 5 -4.87 -15.21 -7.51
C HIS A 5 -3.61 -14.33 -7.49
N TYR A 6 -2.64 -14.60 -8.37
CA TYR A 6 -1.41 -13.81 -8.47
C TYR A 6 -1.71 -12.41 -8.99
N PHE A 7 -2.49 -12.30 -10.07
CA PHE A 7 -2.85 -11.03 -10.71
C PHE A 7 -3.74 -10.15 -9.82
N GLU A 8 -4.66 -10.75 -9.06
CA GLU A 8 -5.54 -9.98 -8.17
C GLU A 8 -4.75 -9.29 -7.03
N SER A 9 -3.79 -10.01 -6.46
CA SER A 9 -2.98 -9.46 -5.37
C SER A 9 -1.98 -8.39 -5.85
N THR A 10 -1.42 -8.50 -7.06
CA THR A 10 -0.63 -7.41 -7.65
C THR A 10 -1.48 -6.15 -7.89
N SER A 11 -2.72 -6.29 -8.37
CA SER A 11 -3.62 -5.15 -8.59
C SER A 11 -3.92 -4.39 -7.28
N LYS A 12 -4.11 -5.11 -6.17
CA LYS A 12 -4.36 -4.50 -4.85
C LYS A 12 -3.13 -3.74 -4.33
N LEU A 13 -1.93 -4.27 -4.50
CA LEU A 13 -0.67 -3.58 -4.20
C LEU A 13 -0.46 -2.32 -5.06
N GLU A 14 -0.79 -2.38 -6.35
CA GLU A 14 -0.72 -1.19 -7.22
C GLU A 14 -1.67 -0.10 -6.76
N LYS A 15 -2.90 -0.46 -6.36
CA LYS A 15 -3.86 0.49 -5.77
C LYS A 15 -3.33 1.09 -4.47
N LEU A 16 -2.72 0.29 -3.60
CA LEU A 16 -2.07 0.79 -2.38
C LEU A 16 -0.96 1.79 -2.70
N TYR A 17 -0.05 1.44 -3.61
CA TYR A 17 1.02 2.35 -4.00
C TYR A 17 0.50 3.64 -4.63
N PHE A 18 -0.56 3.57 -5.44
CA PHE A 18 -1.22 4.74 -6.00
C PHE A 18 -1.82 5.65 -4.92
N ILE A 19 -2.53 5.06 -3.95
CA ILE A 19 -3.11 5.79 -2.81
C ILE A 19 -2.00 6.42 -1.96
N LEU A 20 -0.92 5.69 -1.66
CA LEU A 20 0.22 6.23 -0.91
C LEU A 20 0.91 7.38 -1.65
N ASN A 21 1.04 7.30 -2.98
CA ASN A 21 1.53 8.42 -3.79
C ASN A 21 0.60 9.63 -3.70
N TYR A 22 -0.71 9.41 -3.72
CA TYR A 22 -1.69 10.48 -3.59
C TYR A 22 -1.59 11.14 -2.21
N GLN A 23 -1.48 10.35 -1.13
CA GLN A 23 -1.29 10.84 0.24
C GLN A 23 -0.03 11.69 0.40
N VAL A 24 1.10 11.21 -0.13
CA VAL A 24 2.38 11.96 -0.10
C VAL A 24 2.32 13.17 -1.04
N GLY A 25 1.54 13.10 -2.12
CA GLY A 25 1.25 14.25 -2.98
C GLY A 25 0.44 15.32 -2.24
N SER A 26 -0.56 14.92 -1.45
CA SER A 26 -1.37 15.86 -0.64
C SER A 26 -0.58 16.56 0.46
N LEU A 27 0.63 16.13 0.81
CA LEU A 27 1.56 16.91 1.63
C LEU A 27 1.94 18.24 0.96
N THR A 28 1.94 18.32 -0.37
CA THR A 28 2.14 19.61 -1.08
C THR A 28 0.95 20.56 -0.90
N LEU A 29 -0.24 20.02 -0.62
CA LEU A 29 -1.44 20.81 -0.31
C LEU A 29 -1.40 21.43 1.09
N TYR A 30 -0.40 21.09 1.94
CA TYR A 30 -0.17 21.84 3.18
C TYR A 30 0.14 23.31 2.93
N ALA A 31 0.68 23.68 1.76
CA ALA A 31 0.82 25.09 1.39
C ALA A 31 -0.56 25.80 1.25
N GLY A 32 -1.60 25.05 0.85
CA GLY A 32 -2.99 25.53 0.75
C GLY A 32 -3.67 25.77 2.11
N LEU A 33 -3.19 25.16 3.19
CA LEU A 33 -3.67 25.42 4.55
C LEU A 33 -3.47 26.88 4.96
N TYR A 34 -2.47 27.57 4.39
CA TYR A 34 -2.25 28.99 4.67
C TYR A 34 -3.43 29.87 4.20
N PHE A 35 -4.06 29.50 3.08
CA PHE A 35 -5.15 30.27 2.47
C PHE A 35 -6.52 29.84 2.98
N PHE A 36 -6.76 28.53 3.17
CA PHE A 36 -8.04 27.99 3.62
C PHE A 36 -7.86 26.87 4.66
N PRO A 37 -7.44 27.21 5.89
CA PRO A 37 -7.02 26.22 6.87
C PRO A 37 -8.10 25.20 7.19
N MET A 38 -9.34 25.63 7.47
CA MET A 38 -10.44 24.74 7.86
C MET A 38 -10.83 23.74 6.76
N LEU A 39 -10.92 24.19 5.50
CA LEU A 39 -11.33 23.34 4.39
C LEU A 39 -10.29 22.24 4.12
N PHE A 40 -9.01 22.59 4.11
CA PHE A 40 -7.93 21.63 3.93
C PHE A 40 -7.81 20.67 5.13
N LEU A 41 -8.01 21.15 6.37
CA LEU A 41 -7.98 20.29 7.56
C LEU A 41 -9.04 19.17 7.49
N VAL A 42 -10.27 19.50 7.10
CA VAL A 42 -11.36 18.52 6.93
C VAL A 42 -11.03 17.49 5.85
N ILE A 43 -10.42 17.93 4.73
CA ILE A 43 -10.01 17.03 3.65
C ILE A 43 -8.91 16.06 4.13
N LEU A 44 -7.92 16.55 4.87
CA LEU A 44 -6.81 15.71 5.36
C LEU A 44 -7.29 14.66 6.37
N ILE A 45 -8.11 15.07 7.36
CA ILE A 45 -8.70 14.15 8.33
C ILE A 45 -9.61 13.13 7.63
N GLY A 46 -10.45 13.60 6.70
CA GLY A 46 -11.34 12.72 5.94
C GLY A 46 -10.56 11.68 5.12
N ALA A 47 -9.45 12.10 4.50
CA ALA A 47 -8.55 11.18 3.80
C ALA A 47 -7.94 10.16 4.77
N GLU A 48 -7.42 10.57 5.91
CA GLU A 48 -6.85 9.66 6.90
C GLU A 48 -7.85 8.58 7.35
N ILE A 49 -9.07 8.97 7.71
CA ILE A 49 -10.12 8.03 8.15
C ILE A 49 -10.51 7.06 7.03
N LEU A 50 -10.63 7.54 5.79
CA LEU A 50 -11.02 6.71 4.65
C LEU A 50 -9.90 5.74 4.24
N PHE A 51 -8.65 6.19 4.25
CA PHE A 51 -7.52 5.43 3.70
C PHE A 51 -6.87 4.49 4.72
N THR A 52 -6.93 4.77 6.02
CA THR A 52 -6.43 3.89 7.08
C THR A 52 -6.97 2.44 7.00
N PRO A 53 -8.30 2.20 6.92
CA PRO A 53 -8.81 0.83 6.84
C PRO A 53 -8.36 0.10 5.57
N PHE A 54 -8.20 0.83 4.45
CA PHE A 54 -7.69 0.26 3.21
C PHE A 54 -6.21 -0.16 3.34
N ILE A 55 -5.37 0.68 3.97
CA ILE A 55 -3.97 0.36 4.24
C ILE A 55 -3.86 -0.90 5.11
N ILE A 56 -4.63 -0.97 6.21
CA ILE A 56 -4.64 -2.13 7.10
C ILE A 56 -5.10 -3.38 6.36
N TYR A 57 -6.16 -3.28 5.54
CA TYR A 57 -6.65 -4.40 4.73
C TYR A 57 -5.57 -4.97 3.81
N VAL A 58 -4.82 -4.13 3.10
CA VAL A 58 -3.75 -4.58 2.21
C VAL A 58 -2.58 -5.17 3.01
N LEU A 59 -2.23 -4.60 4.16
CA LEU A 59 -1.18 -5.14 5.03
C LEU A 59 -1.52 -6.55 5.55
N VAL A 60 -2.78 -6.79 5.92
CA VAL A 60 -3.27 -8.11 6.32
C VAL A 60 -3.23 -9.08 5.13
N LEU A 61 -3.68 -8.65 3.95
CA LEU A 61 -3.68 -9.47 2.75
C LEU A 61 -2.26 -9.91 2.33
N GLU A 62 -1.30 -9.01 2.40
CA GLU A 62 0.11 -9.29 2.07
C GLU A 62 0.88 -9.94 3.24
N ASN A 63 0.18 -10.27 4.33
CA ASN A 63 0.71 -10.88 5.56
C ASN A 63 1.90 -10.12 6.17
N LYS A 64 1.90 -8.79 6.02
CA LYS A 64 2.96 -7.89 6.49
C LYS A 64 2.72 -7.47 7.95
N LYS A 65 2.66 -8.45 8.86
CA LYS A 65 2.34 -8.23 10.29
C LYS A 65 3.27 -7.22 10.98
N GLY A 66 4.55 -7.19 10.61
CA GLY A 66 5.51 -6.22 11.13
C GLY A 66 5.09 -4.77 10.87
N TRP A 67 4.53 -4.48 9.69
CA TRP A 67 4.07 -3.14 9.33
C TRP A 67 2.81 -2.71 10.07
N ILE A 68 1.95 -3.66 10.45
CA ILE A 68 0.79 -3.40 11.30
C ILE A 68 1.25 -3.03 12.72
N ILE A 69 2.25 -3.73 13.25
CA ILE A 69 2.84 -3.41 14.56
C ILE A 69 3.51 -2.02 14.50
N SER A 70 4.26 -1.74 13.44
CA SER A 70 4.85 -0.41 13.21
C SER A 70 3.80 0.69 13.11
N PHE A 71 2.63 0.43 12.51
CA PHE A 71 1.53 1.40 12.50
C PHE A 71 1.06 1.75 13.92
N ILE A 72 0.90 0.74 14.77
CA ILE A 72 0.47 0.96 16.16
C ILE A 72 1.51 1.78 16.92
N ILE A 73 2.80 1.46 16.77
CA ILE A 73 3.88 2.13 17.51
C ILE A 73 4.16 3.54 16.97
N LEU A 74 4.16 3.72 15.65
CA LEU A 74 4.58 4.98 15.02
C LEU A 74 3.43 5.95 14.77
N VAL A 75 2.18 5.47 14.71
CA VAL A 75 1.00 6.30 14.48
C VAL A 75 0.13 6.32 15.72
N LEU A 76 -0.39 5.16 16.13
CA LEU A 76 -1.44 5.10 17.14
C LEU A 76 -0.95 5.55 18.53
N LEU A 77 0.23 5.09 18.95
CA LEU A 77 0.84 5.45 20.23
C LEU A 77 1.16 6.96 20.34
N PRO A 78 1.89 7.59 19.41
CA PRO A 78 2.14 9.03 19.48
C PRO A 78 0.84 9.85 19.34
N SER A 79 -0.13 9.42 18.52
CA SER A 79 -1.41 10.11 18.40
C SER A 79 -2.19 10.12 19.72
N VAL A 80 -2.21 9.00 20.45
CA VAL A 80 -2.84 8.92 21.78
C VAL A 80 -2.08 9.79 22.79
N LEU A 81 -0.75 9.78 22.78
CA LEU A 81 0.05 10.64 23.67
C LEU A 81 -0.19 12.13 23.40
N ILE A 82 -0.26 12.55 22.14
CA ILE A 82 -0.57 13.95 21.78
C ILE A 82 -1.96 14.33 22.27
N LEU A 83 -2.96 13.45 22.12
CA LEU A 83 -4.33 13.72 22.54
C LEU A 83 -4.48 13.87 24.06
N VAL A 84 -3.76 13.07 24.84
CA VAL A 84 -3.83 13.08 26.32
C VAL A 84 -2.98 14.21 26.92
N PHE A 85 -1.74 14.40 26.45
CA PHE A 85 -0.78 15.28 27.11
C PHE A 85 -0.64 16.66 26.46
N VAL A 86 -0.99 16.79 25.18
CA VAL A 86 -0.68 18.00 24.39
C VAL A 86 -1.84 18.37 23.46
N SER A 87 -3.07 18.28 23.98
CA SER A 87 -4.33 18.45 23.23
C SER A 87 -4.44 19.74 22.42
N GLN A 88 -3.77 20.81 22.87
CA GLN A 88 -3.66 22.09 22.16
C GLN A 88 -2.96 22.00 20.78
N TYR A 89 -2.19 20.93 20.53
CA TYR A 89 -1.52 20.67 19.25
C TYR A 89 -2.11 19.47 18.51
N PHE A 90 -3.43 19.33 18.50
CA PHE A 90 -4.12 18.25 17.79
C PHE A 90 -3.70 18.11 16.32
N MET A 91 -3.27 19.19 15.65
CA MET A 91 -2.77 19.12 14.27
C MET A 91 -1.48 18.28 14.13
N LEU A 92 -0.69 18.11 15.20
CA LEU A 92 0.52 17.28 15.19
C LEU A 92 0.19 15.79 15.08
N ILE A 93 -1.04 15.36 15.34
CA ILE A 93 -1.50 13.97 15.19
C ILE A 93 -1.38 13.50 13.73
N LEU A 94 -1.52 14.42 12.77
CA LEU A 94 -1.43 14.10 11.35
C LEU A 94 0.01 13.72 10.94
N PHE A 95 1.01 14.34 11.55
CA PHE A 95 2.41 14.17 11.20
C PHE A 95 2.89 12.70 11.23
N PRO A 96 2.72 11.93 12.33
CA PRO A 96 3.14 10.53 12.38
C PRO A 96 2.43 9.65 11.34
N PHE A 97 1.14 9.92 11.05
CA PHE A 97 0.41 9.20 10.01
C PHE A 97 1.01 9.43 8.62
N TYR A 98 1.24 10.70 8.24
CA TYR A 98 1.86 11.03 6.95
C TYR A 98 3.28 10.47 6.83
N LEU A 99 4.07 10.52 7.90
CA LEU A 99 5.39 9.93 7.95
C LEU A 99 5.34 8.42 7.73
N TYR A 100 4.41 7.72 8.38
CA TYR A 100 4.20 6.30 8.17
C TYR A 100 3.80 5.98 6.72
N CYS A 101 2.85 6.73 6.14
CA CYS A 101 2.47 6.56 4.74
C CYS A 101 3.66 6.77 3.79
N PHE A 102 4.52 7.75 4.08
CA PHE A 102 5.73 8.01 3.29
C PHE A 102 6.70 6.83 3.33
N ILE A 103 6.96 6.25 4.51
CA ILE A 103 7.82 5.07 4.63
C ILE A 103 7.19 3.87 3.93
N LEU A 104 5.90 3.63 4.18
CA LEU A 104 5.16 2.51 3.59
C LEU A 104 5.15 2.57 2.05
N ARG A 105 5.21 3.75 1.45
CA ARG A 105 5.30 3.93 -0.01
C ARG A 105 6.55 3.27 -0.59
N PHE A 106 7.71 3.42 0.04
CA PHE A 106 8.96 2.81 -0.46
C PHE A 106 8.89 1.29 -0.41
N GLU A 107 8.31 0.78 0.67
CA GLU A 107 8.16 -0.65 0.89
C GLU A 107 7.09 -1.26 -0.02
N ALA A 108 5.96 -0.59 -0.20
CA ALA A 108 4.95 -0.98 -1.19
C ALA A 108 5.54 -1.05 -2.60
N LYS A 109 6.43 -0.13 -2.98
CA LYS A 109 7.15 -0.18 -4.26
C LYS A 109 8.06 -1.41 -4.34
N SER A 110 8.81 -1.70 -3.28
CA SER A 110 9.67 -2.89 -3.20
C SER A 110 8.86 -4.18 -3.35
N TRP A 111 7.75 -4.32 -2.62
CA TRP A 111 6.87 -5.48 -2.69
C TRP A 111 6.26 -5.63 -4.09
N LEU A 112 5.89 -4.53 -4.74
CA LEU A 112 5.39 -4.56 -6.11
C LEU A 112 6.43 -5.11 -7.08
N THR A 113 7.67 -4.64 -6.99
CA THR A 113 8.78 -5.09 -7.84
C THR A 113 9.08 -6.57 -7.62
N GLU A 114 9.17 -7.02 -6.38
CA GLU A 114 9.39 -8.44 -6.03
C GLU A 114 8.28 -9.32 -6.61
N LYS A 115 7.03 -8.87 -6.48
CA LYS A 115 5.87 -9.64 -6.92
C LYS A 115 5.76 -9.71 -8.44
N ARG A 116 6.09 -8.63 -9.15
CA ARG A 116 6.20 -8.63 -10.62
C ARG A 116 7.26 -9.61 -11.09
N ALA A 117 8.47 -9.57 -10.50
CA ALA A 117 9.54 -10.50 -10.84
C ALA A 117 9.13 -11.97 -10.60
N ARG A 118 8.48 -12.26 -9.47
CA ARG A 118 7.95 -13.61 -9.18
C ARG A 118 6.89 -14.04 -10.19
N ASN A 119 5.99 -13.15 -10.58
CA ASN A 119 4.95 -13.45 -11.56
C ASN A 119 5.53 -13.72 -12.96
N GLU A 120 6.56 -12.97 -13.37
CA GLU A 120 7.27 -13.21 -14.64
C GLU A 120 7.91 -14.60 -14.67
N LEU A 121 8.57 -15.02 -13.58
CA LEU A 121 9.16 -16.36 -13.46
C LEU A 121 8.10 -17.47 -13.54
N ILE A 122 6.95 -17.28 -12.90
CA ILE A 122 5.84 -18.24 -12.98
C ILE A 122 5.29 -18.31 -14.41
N MET A 123 5.13 -17.17 -15.09
CA MET A 123 4.64 -17.13 -16.47
C MET A 123 5.62 -17.80 -17.45
N GLN A 124 6.93 -17.65 -17.23
CA GLN A 124 7.95 -18.35 -18.02
C GLN A 124 7.88 -19.87 -17.82
N LYS A 125 7.69 -20.34 -16.58
CA LYS A 125 7.49 -21.78 -16.30
C LYS A 125 6.23 -22.32 -16.99
N ILE A 126 5.11 -21.62 -16.89
CA ILE A 126 3.86 -22.03 -17.56
C ILE A 126 4.04 -22.05 -19.09
N ARG A 127 4.73 -21.07 -19.67
CA ARG A 127 4.99 -21.02 -21.12
C ARG A 127 5.85 -22.21 -21.57
N SER A 128 6.94 -22.51 -20.87
CA SER A 128 7.80 -23.65 -21.19
C SER A 128 7.11 -25.00 -21.00
N GLU A 129 6.24 -25.17 -19.99
CA GLU A 129 5.43 -26.39 -19.84
C GLU A 129 4.40 -26.56 -20.96
N ASN A 130 3.74 -25.47 -21.39
CA ASN A 130 2.79 -25.51 -22.51
C ASN A 130 3.49 -25.80 -23.84
N GLU A 131 4.69 -25.24 -24.08
CA GLU A 131 5.49 -25.56 -25.27
C GLU A 131 5.88 -27.04 -25.30
N LYS A 132 6.31 -27.62 -24.18
CA LYS A 132 6.61 -29.06 -24.08
C LYS A 132 5.38 -29.92 -24.38
N LYS A 133 4.22 -29.62 -23.77
CA LYS A 133 2.97 -30.34 -24.05
C LYS A 133 2.52 -30.24 -25.50
N ASN A 134 2.69 -29.07 -26.12
CA ASN A 134 2.37 -28.90 -27.53
C ASN A 134 3.29 -29.74 -28.43
N LEU A 135 4.59 -29.81 -28.11
CA LEU A 135 5.53 -30.68 -28.83
C LEU A 135 5.19 -32.16 -28.66
N GLU A 136 4.89 -32.61 -27.44
CA GLU A 136 4.45 -33.99 -27.18
C GLU A 136 3.17 -34.34 -27.94
N ASN A 137 2.16 -33.47 -27.92
CA ASN A 137 0.92 -33.67 -28.68
C ASN A 137 1.17 -33.73 -30.20
N PHE A 138 2.11 -32.92 -30.72
CA PHE A 138 2.46 -32.94 -32.14
C PHE A 138 3.16 -34.24 -32.55
N ILE A 139 3.95 -34.84 -31.65
CA ILE A 139 4.62 -36.12 -31.89
C ILE A 139 3.62 -37.28 -31.86
N VAL A 140 2.62 -37.27 -30.98
CA VAL A 140 1.61 -38.33 -30.85
C VAL A 140 0.63 -38.38 -32.03
N LEU A 141 0.44 -37.26 -32.75
CA LEU A 141 -0.46 -37.16 -33.91
C LEU A 141 0.19 -37.58 -35.24
N ARG A 142 1.48 -37.90 -35.26
CA ARG A 142 2.23 -38.37 -36.44
C ARG A 142 2.47 -39.88 -36.35
#